data_AF-A0A3M6XID9-F1
#
_entry.id   AF-A0A3M6XID9-F1
#
_cell.length_a   1.000
_cell.length_b   1.000
_cell.length_c   1.000
_cell.angle_alpha   90.00
_cell.angle_beta   90.00
_cell.angle_gamma   90.00
#
_symmetry.space_group_name_H-M   'P 1'
#
loop_
_entity.id
_entity.type
_entity.pdbx_description
1 polymer ?
#
loop_
_entity_poly.entity_id
_entity_poly.type
_entity_poly.pdbx_seq_one_letter_code
_entity_poly.pdbx_strand_id
1 'polypeptide(L)'
;MPPKSKQAKKGAAANPPATDTAKPKPETPNWPPMQPLVPASDLYLTDLLPDQIITIPHFWTTTLCKTYVNFLASLALTTTPGKPKKGDAVRVNDRFQIDDPLFAERLWSGTALKELVTHPVIDGEALDEAAKRKLWGGDVLGLNSNIRIYRYSAGQFFDQHYDDANNISFPSSTSSSPIPARTTWTLLLYLTSPATGCQGGETVFYPDPPSRREAAPEPVVAELEVGMVLLHRHGKDCLLHEGKEVTQGEKWVIRSDLCVRR
;
A
#
# COMPACT_ATOMS: atom_id res chain seq x y z
N MET A 1 -48.37 9.09 -57.99
CA MET A 1 -49.68 9.02 -57.27
C MET A 1 -50.31 7.69 -57.67
N PRO A 2 -50.73 6.79 -56.76
CA PRO A 2 -51.60 7.05 -55.59
C PRO A 2 -51.14 6.39 -54.25
N PRO A 3 -51.80 6.70 -53.11
CA PRO A 3 -51.28 6.50 -51.74
C PRO A 3 -52.07 5.44 -50.93
N LYS A 4 -51.48 4.82 -49.90
CA LYS A 4 -52.18 4.16 -48.77
C LYS A 4 -51.29 4.20 -47.52
N SER A 5 -51.51 5.15 -46.59
CA SER A 5 -52.42 5.12 -45.44
C SER A 5 -51.83 4.41 -44.21
N LYS A 6 -51.58 5.23 -43.17
CA LYS A 6 -51.15 4.87 -41.82
C LYS A 6 -52.13 3.92 -41.12
N GLN A 7 -51.59 2.94 -40.39
CA GLN A 7 -52.25 2.37 -39.21
C GLN A 7 -51.32 2.46 -38.01
N ALA A 8 -51.86 3.04 -36.93
CA ALA A 8 -51.20 3.29 -35.66
C ALA A 8 -50.99 1.98 -34.88
N LYS A 9 -49.78 1.77 -34.34
CA LYS A 9 -49.53 0.77 -33.30
C LYS A 9 -49.64 1.44 -31.93
N LYS A 10 -50.55 0.92 -31.11
CA LYS A 10 -50.75 1.25 -29.70
C LYS A 10 -49.45 1.04 -28.91
N GLY A 11 -49.10 2.00 -28.07
CA GLY A 11 -47.92 1.97 -27.21
C GLY A 11 -48.01 0.88 -26.15
N ALA A 12 -46.93 0.10 -26.03
CA ALA A 12 -46.65 -0.69 -24.84
C ALA A 12 -45.92 0.22 -23.84
N ALA A 13 -46.44 0.30 -22.62
CA ALA A 13 -45.85 1.05 -21.52
C ALA A 13 -44.46 0.48 -21.20
N ALA A 14 -43.43 1.34 -21.20
CA ALA A 14 -42.10 1.01 -20.72
C ALA A 14 -42.11 0.99 -19.19
N ASN A 15 -41.66 -0.12 -18.59
CA ASN A 15 -41.38 -0.18 -17.16
C ASN A 15 -40.28 0.83 -16.82
N PRO A 16 -40.38 1.54 -15.67
CA PRO A 16 -39.32 2.43 -15.22
C PRO A 16 -38.04 1.64 -14.90
N PRO A 17 -36.85 2.23 -15.09
CA PRO A 17 -35.59 1.56 -14.80
C PRO A 17 -35.50 1.30 -13.29
N ALA A 18 -35.10 0.08 -12.94
CA ALA A 18 -34.81 -0.30 -11.57
C ALA A 18 -33.74 0.65 -11.00
N THR A 19 -34.07 1.30 -9.90
CA THR A 19 -33.13 2.07 -9.09
C THR A 19 -32.03 1.13 -8.59
N ASP A 20 -30.79 1.36 -9.03
CA ASP A 20 -29.59 0.79 -8.44
C ASP A 20 -29.59 1.11 -6.95
N THR A 21 -29.88 0.10 -6.12
CA THR A 21 -29.70 0.20 -4.68
C THR A 21 -28.20 0.28 -4.43
N ALA A 22 -27.72 1.48 -4.12
CA ALA A 22 -26.35 1.72 -3.69
C ALA A 22 -26.04 0.79 -2.51
N LYS A 23 -25.08 -0.13 -2.70
CA LYS A 23 -24.57 -0.97 -1.61
C LYS A 23 -24.11 -0.04 -0.47
N PRO A 24 -24.44 -0.33 0.80
CA PRO A 24 -23.96 0.46 1.92
C PRO A 24 -22.42 0.50 1.90
N LYS A 25 -21.84 1.68 2.10
CA LYS A 25 -20.39 1.80 2.30
C LYS A 25 -20.00 0.90 3.48
N PRO A 26 -18.91 0.12 3.38
CA PRO A 26 -18.41 -0.66 4.49
C PRO A 26 -18.19 0.25 5.70
N GLU A 27 -18.68 -0.14 6.88
CA GLU A 27 -18.41 0.57 8.12
C GLU A 27 -16.92 0.49 8.43
N THR A 28 -16.34 1.60 8.89
CA THR A 28 -14.94 1.66 9.29
C THR A 28 -14.71 0.81 10.55
N PRO A 29 -13.70 -0.09 10.57
CA PRO A 29 -13.36 -0.84 11.77
C PRO A 29 -13.00 0.10 12.92
N ASN A 30 -13.31 -0.33 14.15
CA ASN A 30 -12.90 0.39 15.35
C ASN A 30 -11.40 0.15 15.64
N TRP A 31 -10.53 0.82 14.89
CA TRP A 31 -9.08 0.68 14.99
C TRP A 31 -8.57 0.90 16.42
N PRO A 32 -7.68 0.03 16.94
CA PRO A 32 -7.02 0.28 18.22
C PRO A 32 -6.23 1.60 18.19
N PRO A 33 -6.05 2.28 19.34
CA PRO A 33 -5.18 3.44 19.42
C PRO A 33 -3.77 3.11 18.90
N MET A 34 -3.16 4.03 18.13
CA MET A 34 -1.77 3.92 17.66
C MET A 34 -0.80 4.34 18.78
N GLN A 35 -0.81 3.63 19.90
CA GLN A 35 0.02 3.91 21.07
C GLN A 35 0.35 2.61 21.83
N PRO A 36 1.53 2.49 22.46
CA PRO A 36 2.60 3.49 22.52
C PRO A 36 3.44 3.52 21.22
N LEU A 37 3.89 4.73 20.84
CA LEU A 37 4.81 4.96 19.72
C LEU A 37 6.26 5.08 20.18
N VAL A 38 7.19 4.83 19.26
CA VAL A 38 8.61 5.13 19.45
C VAL A 38 8.82 6.65 19.29
N PRO A 39 9.64 7.30 20.14
CA PRO A 39 9.97 8.72 19.97
C PRO A 39 10.59 9.00 18.61
N ALA A 40 10.24 10.13 17.98
CA ALA A 40 10.78 10.50 16.68
C ALA A 40 12.31 10.60 16.65
N SER A 41 12.93 11.00 17.78
CA SER A 41 14.39 11.07 17.94
C SER A 41 15.10 9.72 17.82
N ASP A 42 14.39 8.62 18.00
CA ASP A 42 14.93 7.26 18.00
C ASP A 42 14.65 6.55 16.66
N LEU A 43 14.04 7.25 15.70
CA LEU A 43 13.68 6.75 14.38
C LEU A 43 14.52 7.45 13.31
N TYR A 44 14.92 6.68 12.30
CA TYR A 44 15.74 7.17 11.20
C TYR A 44 15.42 6.40 9.92
N LEU A 45 15.66 7.03 8.77
CA LEU A 45 15.57 6.38 7.47
C LEU A 45 16.90 5.67 7.18
N THR A 46 16.83 4.43 6.72
CA THR A 46 18.00 3.66 6.27
C THR A 46 17.81 3.28 4.81
N ASP A 47 18.84 3.46 3.99
CA ASP A 47 18.81 2.95 2.62
C ASP A 47 19.08 1.45 2.62
N LEU A 48 18.09 0.67 2.17
CA LEU A 48 18.28 -0.74 1.85
C LEU A 48 18.77 -0.93 0.41
N LEU A 49 18.28 -0.07 -0.49
CA LEU A 49 18.79 0.07 -1.85
C LEU A 49 18.71 1.56 -2.23
N PRO A 50 19.84 2.22 -2.51
CA PRO A 50 19.86 3.66 -2.77
C PRO A 50 18.83 4.10 -3.82
N ASP A 51 18.15 5.21 -3.54
CA ASP A 51 17.10 5.80 -4.36
C ASP A 51 15.86 4.91 -4.62
N GLN A 52 15.80 3.68 -4.10
CA GLN A 52 14.78 2.68 -4.48
C GLN A 52 14.02 2.09 -3.29
N ILE A 53 14.72 1.77 -2.20
CA ILE A 53 14.16 1.06 -1.06
C ILE A 53 14.71 1.66 0.23
N ILE A 54 13.81 2.20 1.06
CA ILE A 54 14.11 2.83 2.33
C ILE A 54 13.37 2.07 3.44
N THR A 55 14.02 1.87 4.59
CA THR A 55 13.38 1.31 5.78
C THR A 55 13.35 2.32 6.92
N ILE A 56 12.37 2.13 7.82
CA ILE A 56 12.31 2.79 9.14
C ILE A 56 12.22 1.66 10.16
N PRO A 57 13.35 1.18 10.70
CA PRO A 57 13.38 0.14 11.73
C PRO A 57 12.59 0.57 12.98
N HIS A 58 11.98 -0.39 13.66
CA HIS A 58 11.25 -0.16 14.92
C HIS A 58 10.21 0.98 14.90
N PHE A 59 9.67 1.36 13.74
CA PHE A 59 8.70 2.46 13.62
C PHE A 59 7.48 2.31 14.54
N TRP A 60 6.98 1.08 14.68
CA TRP A 60 6.01 0.72 15.71
C TRP A 60 6.65 -0.16 16.79
N THR A 61 6.18 0.02 18.04
CA THR A 61 6.58 -0.88 19.13
C THR A 61 6.01 -2.28 18.91
N THR A 62 6.74 -3.31 19.36
CA THR A 62 6.28 -4.71 19.30
C THR A 62 4.92 -4.90 19.99
N THR A 63 4.65 -4.17 21.08
CA THR A 63 3.35 -4.20 21.80
C THR A 63 2.22 -3.64 20.94
N LEU A 64 2.47 -2.54 20.23
CA LEU A 64 1.49 -1.95 19.32
C LEU A 64 1.22 -2.89 18.14
N CYS A 65 2.27 -3.46 17.54
CA CYS A 65 2.12 -4.47 16.49
C CYS A 65 1.27 -5.66 16.95
N LYS A 66 1.54 -6.22 18.14
CA LYS A 66 0.76 -7.32 18.71
C LYS A 66 -0.70 -6.94 18.93
N THR A 67 -0.97 -5.74 19.43
CA THR A 67 -2.34 -5.22 19.61
C THR A 67 -3.08 -5.16 18.28
N TYR A 68 -2.41 -4.64 17.25
CA TYR A 68 -2.96 -4.58 15.91
C TYR A 68 -3.17 -5.96 15.28
N VAL A 69 -2.21 -6.88 15.38
CA VAL A 69 -2.38 -8.26 14.87
C VAL A 69 -3.60 -8.93 15.50
N ASN A 70 -3.77 -8.82 16.83
CA ASN A 70 -4.93 -9.40 17.53
C ASN A 70 -6.26 -8.80 17.02
N PHE A 71 -6.30 -7.49 16.80
CA PHE A 71 -7.47 -6.82 16.25
C PHE A 71 -7.73 -7.22 14.80
N LEU A 72 -6.71 -7.19 13.95
CA LEU A 72 -6.80 -7.51 12.53
C LEU A 72 -7.24 -8.95 12.30
N ALA A 73 -6.84 -9.88 13.16
CA ALA A 73 -7.29 -11.27 13.16
C ALA A 73 -8.80 -11.43 13.39
N SER A 74 -9.47 -10.43 13.97
CA SER A 74 -10.93 -10.42 14.14
C SER A 74 -11.70 -9.92 12.91
N LEU A 75 -11.01 -9.30 11.94
CA LEU A 75 -11.65 -8.79 10.73
C LEU A 75 -11.98 -9.93 9.76
N ALA A 76 -13.05 -9.75 8.98
CA ALA A 76 -13.42 -10.68 7.91
C ALA A 76 -12.48 -10.51 6.71
N LEU A 77 -11.34 -11.21 6.73
CA LEU A 77 -10.41 -11.24 5.60
C LEU A 77 -10.95 -12.13 4.48
N THR A 78 -10.65 -11.76 3.23
CA THR A 78 -10.97 -12.54 2.03
C THR A 78 -9.70 -13.08 1.40
N THR A 79 -9.61 -14.40 1.24
CA THR A 79 -8.50 -15.04 0.52
C THR A 79 -8.56 -14.70 -0.96
N THR A 80 -7.43 -14.33 -1.54
CA THR A 80 -7.35 -14.05 -2.98
C THR A 80 -7.62 -15.31 -3.81
N PRO A 81 -8.26 -15.18 -4.98
CA PRO A 81 -8.43 -16.32 -5.88
C PRO A 81 -7.07 -16.89 -6.29
N GLY A 82 -6.87 -18.20 -6.16
CA GLY A 82 -5.61 -18.86 -6.52
C GLY A 82 -5.28 -18.85 -8.03
N LYS A 83 -6.21 -18.42 -8.89
CA LYS A 83 -5.97 -18.21 -10.33
C LYS A 83 -5.91 -16.71 -10.63
N PRO A 84 -4.75 -16.16 -11.05
CA PRO A 84 -4.65 -14.76 -11.40
C PRO A 84 -5.38 -14.45 -12.72
N LYS A 85 -5.68 -13.18 -12.95
CA LYS A 85 -6.11 -12.72 -14.27
C LYS A 85 -4.93 -12.78 -15.24
N LYS A 86 -5.21 -12.79 -16.55
CA LYS A 86 -4.16 -12.76 -17.56
C LYS A 86 -3.29 -11.50 -17.38
N GLY A 87 -2.00 -11.70 -17.12
CA GLY A 87 -1.04 -10.62 -16.90
C GLY A 87 -0.78 -10.28 -15.42
N ASP A 88 -1.60 -10.79 -14.50
CA ASP A 88 -1.38 -10.63 -13.06
C ASP A 88 -0.52 -11.79 -12.53
N ALA A 89 0.34 -11.51 -11.56
CA ALA A 89 1.09 -12.55 -10.86
C ALA A 89 0.19 -13.37 -9.93
N VAL A 90 0.56 -14.63 -9.67
CA VAL A 90 -0.18 -15.49 -8.73
C VAL A 90 -0.02 -14.90 -7.33
N ARG A 91 -1.14 -14.79 -6.63
CA ARG A 91 -1.16 -14.34 -5.25
C ARG A 91 -2.10 -15.22 -4.46
N VAL A 92 -1.61 -15.71 -3.34
CA VAL A 92 -2.41 -16.43 -2.35
C VAL A 92 -2.18 -15.74 -1.03
N ASN A 93 -3.13 -14.91 -0.61
CA ASN A 93 -3.10 -14.24 0.69
C ASN A 93 -4.50 -13.85 1.14
N ASP A 94 -4.65 -13.60 2.44
CA ASP A 94 -5.88 -13.06 3.00
C ASP A 94 -5.83 -11.53 3.03
N ARG A 95 -6.91 -10.89 2.60
CA ARG A 95 -6.96 -9.45 2.40
C ARG A 95 -8.17 -8.82 3.07
N PHE A 96 -7.93 -7.65 3.67
CA PHE A 96 -8.96 -6.67 3.98
C PHE A 96 -8.57 -5.33 3.36
N GLN A 97 -9.54 -4.60 2.84
CA GLN A 97 -9.29 -3.34 2.15
C GLN A 97 -10.42 -2.35 2.47
N ILE A 98 -10.05 -1.12 2.80
CA ILE A 98 -10.99 -0.05 3.12
C ILE A 98 -10.44 1.31 2.70
N ASP A 99 -11.34 2.19 2.28
CA ASP A 99 -11.05 3.62 2.13
C ASP A 99 -11.25 4.32 3.48
N ASP A 100 -10.16 4.59 4.20
CA ASP A 100 -10.16 5.21 5.53
C ASP A 100 -9.14 6.36 5.61
N PRO A 101 -9.55 7.59 5.24
CA PRO A 101 -8.67 8.76 5.30
C PRO A 101 -8.26 9.13 6.74
N LEU A 102 -9.06 8.78 7.75
CA LEU A 102 -8.73 9.08 9.14
C LEU A 102 -7.63 8.16 9.65
N PHE A 103 -7.65 6.87 9.27
CA PHE A 103 -6.54 5.96 9.56
C PHE A 103 -5.25 6.41 8.86
N ALA A 104 -5.34 6.77 7.58
CA ALA A 104 -4.20 7.28 6.81
C ALA A 104 -3.59 8.53 7.47
N GLU A 105 -4.42 9.49 7.87
CA GLU A 105 -3.95 10.71 8.55
C GLU A 105 -3.36 10.43 9.93
N ARG A 106 -3.95 9.51 10.72
CA ARG A 106 -3.37 9.09 12.00
C ARG A 106 -2.01 8.43 11.83
N LEU A 107 -1.86 7.57 10.82
CA LEU A 107 -0.56 6.95 10.53
C LEU A 107 0.45 7.98 10.04
N TRP A 108 0.03 8.95 9.22
CA TRP A 108 0.88 9.99 8.66
C TRP A 108 1.33 11.04 9.71
N SER A 109 0.36 11.78 10.27
CA SER A 109 0.62 12.92 11.17
C SER A 109 0.59 12.55 12.65
N GLY A 110 -0.01 11.40 13.01
CA GLY A 110 -0.04 10.92 14.40
C GLY A 110 1.20 10.11 14.81
N THR A 111 2.12 9.87 13.88
CA THR A 111 3.42 9.22 14.10
C THR A 111 4.56 10.09 13.59
N ALA A 112 5.81 9.62 13.71
CA ALA A 112 6.98 10.30 13.15
C ALA A 112 7.06 10.26 11.60
N LEU A 113 6.16 9.54 10.91
CA LEU A 113 6.26 9.31 9.47
C LEU A 113 6.28 10.61 8.67
N LYS A 114 5.41 11.56 9.00
CA LYS A 114 5.38 12.87 8.34
C LYS A 114 6.72 13.58 8.46
N GLU A 115 7.26 13.67 9.69
CA GLU A 115 8.55 14.33 9.95
C GLU A 115 9.68 13.68 9.15
N LEU A 116 9.80 12.35 9.21
CA LEU A 116 10.84 11.59 8.50
C LEU A 116 10.75 11.78 6.99
N VAL A 117 9.54 11.84 6.42
CA VAL A 117 9.36 12.00 4.97
C VAL A 117 9.51 13.46 4.52
N THR A 118 9.12 14.44 5.34
CA THR A 118 9.24 15.87 5.00
C THR A 118 10.63 16.45 5.25
N HIS A 119 11.38 15.85 6.17
CA HIS A 119 12.75 16.23 6.54
C HIS A 119 13.67 14.98 6.55
N PRO A 120 13.82 14.29 5.41
CA PRO A 120 14.55 13.02 5.38
C PRO A 120 16.03 13.23 5.66
N VAL A 121 16.51 12.50 6.67
CA VAL A 121 17.92 12.24 6.94
C VAL A 121 18.14 10.76 6.68
N ILE A 122 18.88 10.42 5.64
CA ILE A 122 19.14 9.04 5.22
C ILE A 122 20.61 8.76 5.46
N ASP A 123 20.91 7.73 6.25
CA ASP A 123 22.27 7.34 6.62
C ASP A 123 23.15 8.50 7.15
N GLY A 124 22.51 9.45 7.85
CA GLY A 124 23.16 10.62 8.46
C GLY A 124 23.23 11.86 7.57
N GLU A 125 22.77 11.80 6.31
CA GLU A 125 22.77 12.93 5.39
C GLU A 125 21.36 13.52 5.23
N ALA A 126 21.21 14.80 5.57
CA ALA A 126 19.97 15.54 5.37
C ALA A 126 19.82 15.93 3.90
N LEU A 127 18.68 15.59 3.29
CA LEU A 127 18.42 15.98 1.90
C LEU A 127 17.91 17.41 1.81
N ASP A 128 18.40 18.16 0.83
CA ASP A 128 17.81 19.45 0.46
C ASP A 128 16.44 19.28 -0.21
N GLU A 129 15.73 20.39 -0.42
CA GLU A 129 14.38 20.37 -1.01
C GLU A 129 14.35 19.75 -2.42
N ALA A 130 15.40 19.94 -3.22
CA ALA A 130 15.45 19.42 -4.59
C ALA A 130 15.67 17.91 -4.60
N ALA A 131 16.60 17.42 -3.78
CA ALA A 131 16.89 16.00 -3.58
C ALA A 131 15.67 15.27 -2.99
N LYS A 132 15.05 15.83 -1.94
CA LYS A 132 13.80 15.30 -1.36
C LYS A 132 12.68 15.17 -2.40
N ARG A 133 12.46 16.22 -3.20
CA ARG A 133 11.42 16.19 -4.24
C ARG A 133 11.71 15.15 -5.33
N LYS A 134 12.99 14.95 -5.68
CA LYS A 134 13.43 13.90 -6.60
C LYS A 134 13.22 12.50 -6.00
N LEU A 135 13.54 12.31 -4.73
CA LEU A 135 13.36 11.05 -4.00
C LEU A 135 11.88 10.63 -4.01
N TRP A 136 10.99 11.50 -3.56
CA TRP A 136 9.57 11.14 -3.46
C TRP A 136 8.80 11.22 -4.78
N GLY A 137 9.40 11.80 -5.83
CA GLY A 137 8.79 11.94 -7.16
C GLY A 137 7.81 13.12 -7.27
N GLY A 138 7.88 14.07 -6.33
CA GLY A 138 7.03 15.26 -6.24
C GLY A 138 6.87 15.76 -4.81
N ASP A 139 5.93 16.67 -4.62
CA ASP A 139 5.61 17.25 -3.30
C ASP A 139 4.67 16.29 -2.56
N VAL A 140 5.15 15.67 -1.47
CA VAL A 140 4.38 14.69 -0.69
C VAL A 140 3.23 15.37 0.04
N LEU A 141 2.03 14.81 -0.12
CA LEU A 141 0.79 15.28 0.50
C LEU A 141 0.43 14.48 1.75
N GLY A 142 0.78 13.19 1.77
CA GLY A 142 0.46 12.25 2.84
C GLY A 142 0.28 10.83 2.32
N LEU A 143 -0.53 10.04 3.03
CA LEU A 143 -0.80 8.64 2.70
C LEU A 143 -2.11 8.45 1.92
N ASN A 144 -2.12 7.44 1.06
CA ASN A 144 -3.32 7.00 0.35
C ASN A 144 -4.35 6.45 1.35
N SER A 145 -5.60 6.89 1.27
CA SER A 145 -6.70 6.43 2.12
C SER A 145 -7.11 4.98 1.85
N ASN A 146 -6.67 4.38 0.74
CA ASN A 146 -6.88 2.97 0.44
C ASN A 146 -5.97 2.06 1.31
N ILE A 147 -6.39 1.84 2.55
CA ILE A 147 -5.70 1.00 3.53
C ILE A 147 -5.96 -0.48 3.21
N ARG A 148 -4.88 -1.24 3.14
CA ARG A 148 -4.91 -2.67 2.83
C ARG A 148 -4.22 -3.45 3.93
N ILE A 149 -4.88 -4.50 4.39
CA ILE A 149 -4.33 -5.45 5.36
C ILE A 149 -4.06 -6.74 4.61
N TYR A 150 -2.85 -7.27 4.80
CA TYR A 150 -2.45 -8.56 4.27
C TYR A 150 -2.11 -9.50 5.40
N ARG A 151 -2.66 -10.72 5.34
CA ARG A 151 -2.19 -11.86 6.10
C ARG A 151 -1.73 -12.93 5.13
N TYR A 152 -0.55 -13.49 5.40
CA TYR A 152 -0.04 -14.67 4.72
C TYR A 152 0.20 -15.76 5.77
N SER A 153 -0.58 -16.84 5.72
CA SER A 153 -0.35 -18.06 6.52
C SER A 153 0.69 -18.96 5.84
N ALA A 154 1.16 -20.01 6.53
CA ALA A 154 2.09 -20.96 5.94
C ALA A 154 1.61 -21.50 4.56
N GLY A 155 2.50 -21.48 3.56
CA GLY A 155 2.22 -21.82 2.16
C GLY A 155 1.69 -20.68 1.29
N GLN A 156 1.40 -19.51 1.87
CA GLN A 156 0.91 -18.33 1.15
C GLN A 156 2.06 -17.41 0.70
N PHE A 157 1.90 -16.79 -0.47
CA PHE A 157 2.93 -15.99 -1.14
C PHE A 157 2.32 -14.99 -2.14
N PHE A 158 3.17 -14.14 -2.71
CA PHE A 158 2.84 -13.32 -3.87
C PHE A 158 4.01 -13.35 -4.86
N ASP A 159 3.80 -13.99 -6.02
CA ASP A 159 4.80 -14.12 -7.08
C ASP A 159 5.34 -12.76 -7.55
N GLN A 160 6.48 -12.81 -8.25
CA GLN A 160 7.13 -11.66 -8.85
C GLN A 160 6.16 -10.79 -9.67
N HIS A 161 6.12 -9.50 -9.35
CA HIS A 161 5.26 -8.52 -9.99
C HIS A 161 5.88 -7.11 -9.95
N TYR A 162 5.22 -6.21 -10.66
CA TYR A 162 5.42 -4.77 -10.55
C TYR A 162 4.14 -4.15 -9.97
N ASP A 163 4.30 -3.14 -9.13
CA ASP A 163 3.20 -2.35 -8.61
C ASP A 163 3.00 -1.09 -9.47
N ASP A 164 1.75 -0.80 -9.83
CA ASP A 164 1.39 0.38 -10.62
C ASP A 164 1.18 1.64 -9.75
N ALA A 165 1.38 2.81 -10.36
CA ALA A 165 1.00 4.07 -9.76
C ALA A 165 -0.50 4.35 -9.97
N ASN A 166 -1.16 4.88 -8.94
CA ASN A 166 -2.56 5.26 -8.99
C ASN A 166 -2.69 6.79 -9.06
N ASN A 167 -3.50 7.29 -9.99
CA ASN A 167 -3.95 8.68 -9.97
C ASN A 167 -5.12 8.80 -8.99
N ILE A 168 -5.01 9.71 -8.03
CA ILE A 168 -6.00 9.88 -6.97
C ILE A 168 -6.39 11.35 -6.80
N SER A 169 -7.51 11.55 -6.14
CA SER A 169 -8.04 12.84 -5.75
C SER A 169 -7.81 13.01 -4.24
N PHE A 170 -6.70 13.63 -3.86
CA PHE A 170 -6.28 13.73 -2.45
C PHE A 170 -7.11 14.81 -1.72
N PRO A 171 -7.65 14.54 -0.52
CA PRO A 171 -8.45 15.51 0.22
C PRO A 171 -7.60 16.74 0.60
N SER A 172 -8.15 17.94 0.38
CA SER A 172 -7.51 19.17 0.83
C SER A 172 -8.10 19.61 2.15
N SER A 173 -7.25 19.94 3.14
CA SER A 173 -7.67 20.57 4.39
C SER A 173 -7.90 22.08 4.25
N THR A 174 -7.42 22.70 3.17
CA THR A 174 -7.39 24.15 2.97
C THR A 174 -8.28 24.64 1.82
N SER A 175 -8.82 23.73 1.02
CA SER A 175 -9.68 24.04 -0.13
C SER A 175 -10.83 23.05 -0.22
N SER A 176 -11.98 23.51 -0.75
CA SER A 176 -13.11 22.65 -1.07
C SER A 176 -12.84 21.70 -2.24
N SER A 177 -11.83 22.01 -3.07
CA SER A 177 -11.45 21.16 -4.20
C SER A 177 -10.33 20.20 -3.80
N PRO A 178 -10.45 18.90 -4.14
CA PRO A 178 -9.38 17.95 -3.89
C PRO A 178 -8.17 18.22 -4.78
N ILE A 179 -7.01 17.75 -4.34
CA ILE A 179 -5.73 17.94 -5.02
C ILE A 179 -5.50 16.73 -5.96
N PRO A 180 -5.30 16.95 -7.27
CA PRO A 180 -4.83 15.91 -8.17
C PRO A 180 -3.48 15.37 -7.70
N ALA A 181 -3.41 14.06 -7.43
CA ALA A 181 -2.24 13.42 -6.90
C ALA A 181 -1.98 12.07 -7.58
N ARG A 182 -0.78 11.53 -7.37
CA ARG A 182 -0.40 10.17 -7.76
C ARG A 182 0.33 9.47 -6.63
N THR A 183 0.20 8.15 -6.54
CA THR A 183 1.04 7.36 -5.64
C THR A 183 2.42 7.14 -6.25
N THR A 184 3.50 7.19 -5.46
CA THR A 184 4.88 6.99 -5.97
C THR A 184 5.69 5.94 -5.20
N TRP A 185 5.37 5.72 -3.93
CA TRP A 185 6.02 4.73 -3.09
C TRP A 185 4.98 3.89 -2.40
N THR A 186 5.19 2.57 -2.36
CA THR A 186 4.41 1.68 -1.50
C THR A 186 5.00 1.73 -0.09
N LEU A 187 4.12 1.83 0.91
CA LEU A 187 4.44 1.71 2.32
C LEU A 187 3.92 0.36 2.82
N LEU A 188 4.82 -0.50 3.30
CA LEU A 188 4.49 -1.73 4.02
C LEU A 188 4.94 -1.59 5.47
N LEU A 189 4.01 -1.70 6.42
CA LEU A 189 4.31 -1.78 7.84
C LEU A 189 4.22 -3.25 8.27
N TYR A 190 5.34 -3.83 8.65
CA TYR A 190 5.43 -5.21 9.10
C TYR A 190 5.03 -5.33 10.56
N LEU A 191 4.05 -6.20 10.84
CA LEU A 191 3.54 -6.42 12.20
C LEU A 191 4.04 -7.72 12.83
N THR A 192 4.63 -8.61 12.02
CA THR A 192 5.22 -9.86 12.47
C THR A 192 6.59 -10.08 11.81
N SER A 193 7.39 -10.94 12.43
CA SER A 193 8.78 -11.25 12.07
C SER A 193 9.16 -12.65 12.57
N PRO A 194 10.38 -13.16 12.28
CA PRO A 194 10.91 -14.36 12.92
C PRO A 194 10.87 -14.31 14.44
N ALA A 195 11.11 -13.13 15.04
CA ALA A 195 11.04 -12.93 16.50
C ALA A 195 9.63 -13.12 17.08
N THR A 196 8.59 -13.03 16.24
CA THR A 196 7.19 -13.28 16.63
C THR A 196 6.66 -14.62 16.09
N GLY A 197 7.54 -15.50 15.58
CA GLY A 197 7.18 -16.82 15.07
C GLY A 197 6.77 -16.88 13.60
N CYS A 198 6.96 -15.82 12.82
CA CYS A 198 6.73 -15.81 11.36
C CYS A 198 8.05 -16.09 10.62
N GLN A 199 8.17 -17.23 9.96
CA GLN A 199 9.36 -17.61 9.17
C GLN A 199 9.05 -17.55 7.67
N GLY A 200 10.05 -17.20 6.85
CA GLY A 200 9.84 -16.88 5.44
C GLY A 200 9.04 -15.60 5.26
N GLY A 201 8.44 -15.41 4.08
CA GLY A 201 7.59 -14.26 3.81
C GLY A 201 8.35 -12.96 3.53
N GLU A 202 9.65 -12.98 3.32
CA GLU A 202 10.46 -11.80 3.00
C GLU A 202 9.95 -11.10 1.74
N THR A 203 10.12 -9.78 1.66
CA THR A 203 9.89 -9.06 0.40
C THR A 203 11.21 -8.96 -0.33
N VAL A 204 11.30 -9.56 -1.52
CA VAL A 204 12.54 -9.67 -2.29
C VAL A 204 12.42 -8.89 -3.57
N PHE A 205 13.42 -8.05 -3.85
CA PHE A 205 13.50 -7.18 -5.01
C PHE A 205 14.61 -7.67 -5.94
N TYR A 206 14.38 -7.56 -7.24
CA TYR A 206 15.26 -8.04 -8.30
C TYR A 206 15.67 -6.86 -9.18
N PRO A 207 16.77 -6.17 -8.87
CA PRO A 207 17.28 -5.07 -9.70
C PRO A 207 17.66 -5.54 -11.11
N ASP A 208 17.39 -4.70 -12.10
CA ASP A 208 17.82 -4.94 -13.48
C ASP A 208 19.34 -4.80 -13.62
N PRO A 209 19.97 -5.53 -14.56
CA PRO A 209 21.38 -5.34 -14.88
C PRO A 209 21.65 -3.93 -15.42
N PRO A 210 22.81 -3.30 -15.10
CA PRO A 210 23.16 -1.97 -15.59
C PRO A 210 23.17 -1.87 -17.13
N SER A 211 23.49 -2.98 -17.80
CA SER A 211 23.44 -3.11 -19.24
C SER A 211 23.07 -4.54 -19.65
N ARG A 212 22.60 -4.74 -20.89
CA ARG A 212 22.28 -6.08 -21.43
C ARG A 212 23.45 -7.07 -21.48
N ARG A 213 24.68 -6.60 -21.21
CA ARG A 213 25.91 -7.40 -21.26
C ARG A 213 26.40 -7.81 -19.88
N GLU A 214 25.82 -7.23 -18.82
CA GLU A 214 26.19 -7.48 -17.44
C GLU A 214 25.17 -8.39 -16.77
N ALA A 215 25.61 -9.14 -15.76
CA ALA A 215 24.71 -9.94 -14.94
C ALA A 215 23.82 -9.02 -14.09
N ALA A 216 22.62 -9.48 -13.76
CA ALA A 216 21.79 -8.80 -12.79
C ALA A 216 22.50 -8.77 -11.43
N PRO A 217 22.37 -7.68 -10.64
CA PRO A 217 22.81 -7.67 -9.25
C PRO A 217 22.14 -8.78 -8.45
N GLU A 218 22.72 -9.10 -7.30
CA GLU A 218 22.08 -9.99 -6.34
C GLU A 218 20.72 -9.42 -5.88
N PRO A 219 19.70 -10.27 -5.65
CA PRO A 219 18.43 -9.82 -5.12
C PRO A 219 18.58 -9.11 -3.79
N VAL A 220 17.82 -8.04 -3.60
CA VAL A 220 17.78 -7.28 -2.34
C VAL A 220 16.64 -7.82 -1.49
N VAL A 221 16.96 -8.32 -0.30
CA VAL A 221 15.99 -8.89 0.63
C VAL A 221 15.64 -7.86 1.70
N ALA A 222 14.37 -7.48 1.78
CA ALA A 222 13.84 -6.75 2.93
C ALA A 222 13.37 -7.76 3.98
N GLU A 223 14.24 -8.00 4.96
CA GLU A 223 13.98 -8.88 6.11
C GLU A 223 12.72 -8.43 6.87
N LEU A 224 12.01 -9.40 7.46
CA LEU A 224 10.85 -9.09 8.29
C LEU A 224 11.31 -8.68 9.69
N GLU A 225 11.22 -7.39 9.99
CA GLU A 225 11.40 -6.86 11.33
C GLU A 225 10.05 -6.34 11.87
N VAL A 226 9.68 -6.77 13.09
CA VAL A 226 8.42 -6.35 13.71
C VAL A 226 8.44 -4.85 13.98
N GLY A 227 7.43 -4.15 13.46
CA GLY A 227 7.29 -2.71 13.60
C GLY A 227 8.04 -1.91 12.55
N MET A 228 8.82 -2.54 11.66
CA MET A 228 9.52 -1.83 10.59
C MET A 228 8.55 -1.36 9.50
N VAL A 229 8.78 -0.15 9.00
CA VAL A 229 8.22 0.32 7.73
C VAL A 229 9.21 0.07 6.62
N LEU A 230 8.75 -0.55 5.53
CA LEU A 230 9.44 -0.61 4.24
C LEU A 230 8.75 0.35 3.26
N LEU A 231 9.53 1.26 2.70
CA LEU A 231 9.16 2.12 1.59
C LEU A 231 9.89 1.64 0.35
N HIS A 232 9.17 1.30 -0.72
CA HIS A 232 9.79 1.02 -2.01
C HIS A 232 9.08 1.77 -3.13
N ARG A 233 9.84 2.20 -4.15
CA ARG A 233 9.25 2.83 -5.34
C ARG A 233 8.32 1.88 -6.07
N HIS A 234 7.29 2.47 -6.67
CA HIS A 234 6.39 1.76 -7.58
C HIS A 234 6.06 2.60 -8.83
N GLY A 235 5.21 2.07 -9.70
CA GLY A 235 4.91 2.66 -11.00
C GLY A 235 6.11 2.53 -11.94
N LYS A 236 6.46 3.63 -12.61
CA LYS A 236 7.53 3.64 -13.62
C LYS A 236 8.92 3.28 -13.10
N ASP A 237 9.14 3.44 -11.79
CA ASP A 237 10.42 3.18 -11.13
C ASP A 237 10.34 1.89 -10.28
N CYS A 238 9.29 1.08 -10.43
CA CYS A 238 9.09 -0.14 -9.66
C CYS A 238 10.12 -1.20 -10.04
N LEU A 239 10.77 -1.80 -9.04
CA LEU A 239 11.56 -3.01 -9.23
C LEU A 239 10.65 -4.24 -9.29
N LEU A 240 11.08 -5.26 -10.04
CA LEU A 240 10.45 -6.57 -9.96
C LEU A 240 10.60 -7.09 -8.55
N HIS A 241 9.51 -7.50 -7.91
CA HIS A 241 9.56 -7.95 -6.53
C HIS A 241 8.50 -8.99 -6.22
N GLU A 242 8.74 -9.76 -5.17
CA GLU A 242 7.82 -10.80 -4.69
C GLU A 242 7.69 -10.75 -3.16
N GLY A 243 6.61 -11.32 -2.65
CA GLY A 243 6.54 -11.77 -1.27
C GLY A 243 6.80 -13.27 -1.24
N LYS A 244 7.95 -13.68 -0.68
CA LYS A 244 8.31 -15.09 -0.52
C LYS A 244 7.22 -15.85 0.22
N GLU A 245 7.24 -17.17 0.08
CA GLU A 245 6.36 -18.05 0.84
C GLU A 245 6.59 -17.90 2.34
N VAL A 246 5.52 -17.73 3.11
CA VAL A 246 5.56 -17.91 4.56
C VAL A 246 5.68 -19.41 4.82
N THR A 247 6.72 -19.83 5.54
CA THR A 247 6.98 -21.25 5.82
C THR A 247 6.46 -21.66 7.19
N GLN A 248 6.34 -20.71 8.13
CA GLN A 248 5.80 -20.95 9.47
C GLN A 248 5.13 -19.68 10.02
N GLY A 249 4.05 -19.85 10.78
CA GLY A 249 3.34 -18.74 11.41
C GLY A 249 2.50 -17.92 10.43
N GLU A 250 2.37 -16.63 10.71
CA GLU A 250 1.62 -15.68 9.87
C GLU A 250 2.38 -14.37 9.67
N LYS A 251 2.53 -13.94 8.42
CA LYS A 251 2.99 -12.59 8.07
C LYS A 251 1.80 -11.64 8.06
N TRP A 252 1.88 -10.57 8.84
CA TRP A 252 0.87 -9.51 8.89
C TRP A 252 1.47 -8.17 8.43
N VAL A 253 0.80 -7.52 7.48
CA VAL A 253 1.24 -6.25 6.90
C VAL A 253 0.08 -5.27 6.77
N ILE A 254 0.32 -4.01 7.15
CA ILE A 254 -0.52 -2.88 6.78
C ILE A 254 0.12 -2.18 5.59
N ARG A 255 -0.64 -1.92 4.53
CA ARG A 255 -0.19 -1.21 3.34
C ARG A 255 -0.96 0.08 3.12
N SER A 256 -0.20 1.12 2.77
CA SER A 256 -0.68 2.36 2.15
C SER A 256 0.36 2.78 1.09
N ASP A 257 0.24 3.97 0.51
CA ASP A 257 1.16 4.50 -0.48
C ASP A 257 1.41 6.00 -0.24
N LEU A 258 2.64 6.48 -0.45
CA LEU A 258 2.92 7.92 -0.46
C LEU A 258 2.25 8.57 -1.66
N CYS A 259 1.55 9.68 -1.40
CA CYS A 259 0.84 10.46 -2.40
C CYS A 259 1.58 11.77 -2.66
N VAL A 260 1.92 12.04 -3.92
CA VAL A 260 2.53 13.31 -4.34
C VAL A 260 1.62 14.10 -5.25
N ARG A 261 1.72 15.43 -5.17
CA ARG A 261 1.01 16.34 -6.08
C ARG A 261 1.40 16.07 -7.53
N ARG A 262 0.39 16.05 -8.41
CA ARG A 262 0.57 15.96 -9.87
C ARG A 262 0.73 17.33 -10.51
#